data_AF-A0A1H6EU30-F1
#
_entry.id   AF-A0A1H6EU30-F1
#
_cell.length_a   1.000
_cell.length_b   1.000
_cell.length_c   1.000
_cell.angle_alpha   90.00
_cell.angle_beta   90.00
_cell.angle_gamma   90.00
#
_symmetry.space_group_name_H-M   'P 1'
#
loop_
_entity.id
_entity.type
_entity.pdbx_description
1 polymer ?
#
loop_
_entity_poly.entity_id
_entity_poly.type
_entity_poly.pdbx_seq_one_letter_code
_entity_poly.pdbx_strand_id
1 'polypeptide(L)'
;MGSDLRRGTVDGTAVHTAEFIVSSARLTELHECSAVLRRTRMRSEEIVDEARALLDEAEQRDDTAHILDLRDQLERARTMYCKVLNAYLAITRRINEERQEILRAQMELDRRTGLSGAA
;
A
#
# COMPACT_ATOMS: atom_id res chain seq x y z
N MET A 1 20.12 34.47 35.23
CA MET A 1 20.54 33.54 34.17
C MET A 1 19.43 32.53 33.96
N GLY A 2 18.55 32.76 32.99
CA GLY A 2 17.35 31.95 32.79
C GLY A 2 16.72 32.26 31.44
N SER A 3 17.33 31.76 30.37
CA SER A 3 16.81 31.96 29.00
C SER A 3 16.96 30.73 28.08
N ASP A 4 17.56 29.62 28.52
CA ASP A 4 17.85 28.49 27.62
C ASP A 4 16.79 27.38 27.58
N LEU A 5 15.81 27.38 28.47
CA LEU A 5 14.80 26.29 28.52
C LEU A 5 13.70 26.42 27.46
N ARG A 6 13.49 27.62 26.89
CA ARG A 6 12.47 27.84 25.85
C ARG A 6 12.94 27.47 24.43
N ARG A 7 14.25 27.31 24.19
CA ARG A 7 14.78 27.05 22.85
C ARG A 7 14.66 25.58 22.45
N GLY A 8 14.94 24.65 23.37
CA GLY A 8 14.89 23.21 23.09
C GLY A 8 13.48 22.62 22.93
N THR A 9 12.47 23.22 23.56
CA THR A 9 11.07 22.74 23.49
C THR A 9 10.37 23.15 22.19
N VAL A 10 10.65 24.35 21.66
CA VAL A 10 10.08 24.86 20.41
C VAL A 10 10.68 24.16 19.18
N ASP A 11 11.98 23.86 19.20
CA ASP A 11 12.62 23.10 18.13
C ASP A 11 12.11 21.64 18.09
N GLY A 12 11.87 21.03 19.25
CA GLY A 12 11.30 19.68 19.35
C GLY A 12 9.87 19.58 18.80
N THR A 13 9.01 20.56 19.07
CA THR A 13 7.63 20.56 18.55
C THR A 13 7.55 20.85 17.05
N ALA A 14 8.43 21.70 16.53
CA ALA A 14 8.54 21.96 15.08
C ALA A 14 8.99 20.72 14.30
N VAL A 15 9.98 19.98 14.82
CA VAL A 15 10.45 18.71 14.20
C VAL A 15 9.35 17.64 14.21
N HIS A 16 8.67 17.44 15.33
CA HIS A 16 7.53 16.51 15.42
C HIS A 16 6.40 16.86 14.44
N THR A 17 6.11 18.14 14.27
CA THR A 17 5.10 18.61 13.30
C THR A 17 5.53 18.30 11.86
N ALA A 18 6.80 18.53 11.52
CA ALA A 18 7.34 18.22 10.20
C ALA A 18 7.32 16.71 9.91
N GLU A 19 7.73 15.87 10.88
CA GLU A 19 7.66 14.41 10.77
C GLU A 19 6.22 13.92 10.57
N PHE A 20 5.26 14.48 11.33
CA PHE A 20 3.85 14.17 11.15
C PHE A 20 3.35 14.52 9.75
N ILE A 21 3.65 15.72 9.25
CA ILE A 21 3.25 16.15 7.89
C ILE A 21 3.83 15.19 6.84
N VAL A 22 5.11 14.82 6.96
CA VAL A 22 5.77 13.89 6.03
C VAL A 22 5.13 12.51 6.07
N SER A 23 4.89 11.94 7.25
CA SER A 23 4.23 10.64 7.37
C SER A 23 2.78 10.66 6.90
N SER A 24 2.03 11.74 7.15
CA SER A 24 0.68 11.91 6.60
C SER A 24 0.68 11.99 5.08
N ALA A 25 1.62 12.72 4.46
CA ALA A 25 1.75 12.78 3.01
C ALA A 25 2.08 11.40 2.42
N ARG A 26 3.04 10.67 3.01
CA ARG A 26 3.37 9.31 2.59
C ARG A 26 2.18 8.36 2.71
N LEU A 27 1.40 8.47 3.79
CA LEU A 27 0.20 7.64 3.97
C LEU A 27 -0.84 7.91 2.87
N THR A 28 -1.01 9.16 2.46
CA THR A 28 -1.87 9.52 1.31
C THR A 28 -1.37 8.88 0.03
N GLU A 29 -0.08 9.01 -0.29
CA GLU A 29 0.51 8.40 -1.50
C GLU A 29 0.35 6.87 -1.52
N LEU A 30 0.54 6.22 -0.37
CA LEU A 30 0.31 4.78 -0.24
C LEU A 30 -1.15 4.40 -0.52
N HIS A 31 -2.12 5.21 -0.06
CA HIS A 31 -3.53 5.00 -0.34
C HIS A 31 -3.88 5.18 -1.82
N GLU A 32 -3.31 6.18 -2.47
CA GLU A 32 -3.48 6.40 -3.92
C GLU A 32 -2.91 5.22 -4.72
N CYS A 33 -1.71 4.77 -4.36
CA CYS A 33 -1.08 3.59 -4.94
C CYS A 33 -1.94 2.33 -4.74
N SER A 34 -2.46 2.11 -3.53
CA SER A 34 -3.38 1.02 -3.21
C SER A 34 -4.65 1.06 -4.07
N ALA A 35 -5.22 2.25 -4.31
CA ALA A 35 -6.40 2.41 -5.14
C ALA A 35 -6.13 2.05 -6.61
N VAL A 36 -4.97 2.45 -7.15
CA VAL A 36 -4.52 2.04 -8.49
C VAL A 36 -4.36 0.52 -8.57
N LEU A 37 -3.60 -0.07 -7.63
CA LEU A 37 -3.37 -1.51 -7.58
C LEU A 37 -4.65 -2.31 -7.44
N ARG A 38 -5.64 -1.83 -6.68
CA ARG A 38 -6.96 -2.47 -6.55
C ARG A 38 -7.68 -2.52 -7.89
N ARG A 39 -7.68 -1.43 -8.65
CA ARG A 39 -8.29 -1.38 -10.00
C ARG A 39 -7.53 -2.28 -10.97
N THR A 40 -6.20 -2.24 -10.95
CA THR A 40 -5.38 -3.11 -11.80
C THR A 40 -5.61 -4.58 -11.46
N ARG A 41 -5.72 -4.95 -10.17
CA ARG A 41 -6.03 -6.31 -9.73
C ARG A 41 -7.35 -6.80 -10.33
N MET A 42 -8.39 -5.98 -10.24
CA MET A 42 -9.71 -6.28 -10.81
C MET A 42 -9.63 -6.50 -12.32
N ARG A 43 -8.93 -5.60 -13.04
CA ARG A 43 -8.76 -5.78 -14.49
C ARG A 43 -7.93 -7.02 -14.84
N SER A 44 -6.91 -7.35 -14.06
CA SER A 44 -6.12 -8.56 -14.28
C SER A 44 -6.92 -9.84 -13.99
N GLU A 45 -7.84 -9.80 -13.02
CA GLU A 45 -8.78 -10.90 -12.71
C GLU A 45 -9.72 -11.14 -13.90
N GLU A 46 -10.32 -10.09 -14.45
CA GLU A 46 -11.15 -10.15 -15.65
C GLU A 46 -10.41 -10.78 -16.85
N ILE A 47 -9.15 -10.40 -17.08
CA ILE A 47 -8.34 -10.97 -18.19
C ILE A 47 -8.11 -12.48 -17.99
N VAL A 48 -7.90 -12.93 -16.74
CA VAL A 48 -7.76 -14.36 -16.44
C VAL A 48 -9.07 -15.12 -16.71
N ASP A 49 -10.21 -14.51 -16.36
CA ASP A 49 -11.53 -15.09 -16.61
C ASP A 49 -11.85 -15.13 -18.11
N GLU A 50 -11.56 -14.06 -18.85
CA GLU A 50 -11.66 -14.00 -20.31
C GLU A 50 -10.80 -15.08 -20.99
N ALA A 51 -9.52 -15.21 -20.59
CA ALA A 51 -8.62 -16.22 -21.14
C ALA A 51 -9.08 -17.66 -20.84
N ARG A 52 -9.69 -17.89 -19.68
CA ARG A 52 -10.28 -19.19 -19.33
C ARG A 52 -11.49 -19.50 -20.20
N ALA A 53 -12.39 -18.54 -20.39
CA ALA A 53 -13.56 -18.72 -21.25
C ALA A 53 -13.16 -19.05 -22.70
N LEU A 54 -12.15 -18.35 -23.25
CA LEU A 54 -11.62 -18.64 -24.58
C LEU A 54 -11.04 -20.06 -24.68
N LEU A 55 -10.31 -20.50 -23.65
CA LEU A 55 -9.77 -21.85 -23.60
C LEU A 55 -10.89 -22.91 -23.59
N ASP A 56 -11.91 -22.72 -22.75
CA ASP A 56 -13.05 -23.64 -22.66
C ASP A 56 -13.80 -23.73 -24.02
N GLU A 57 -13.95 -22.61 -24.73
CA GLU A 57 -14.52 -22.61 -26.08
C GLU A 57 -13.66 -23.34 -27.11
N ALA A 58 -12.33 -23.19 -27.05
CA ALA A 58 -11.42 -23.89 -27.95
C ALA A 58 -11.41 -25.40 -27.68
N GLU A 59 -11.47 -25.80 -26.40
CA GLU A 59 -11.60 -27.20 -25.98
C GLU A 59 -12.91 -27.84 -26.48
N GLN A 60 -14.02 -27.10 -26.51
CA GLN A 60 -15.27 -27.58 -27.09
C GLN A 60 -15.22 -27.79 -28.61
N ARG A 61 -14.36 -27.04 -29.31
CA ARG A 61 -14.19 -27.10 -30.77
C ARG A 61 -13.08 -28.07 -31.22
N ASP A 62 -12.38 -28.69 -30.26
CA ASP A 62 -11.23 -29.59 -30.47
C ASP A 62 -10.09 -28.97 -31.33
N ASP A 63 -9.93 -27.65 -31.24
CA ASP A 63 -8.87 -26.91 -31.93
C ASP A 63 -7.55 -27.02 -31.15
N THR A 64 -6.87 -28.13 -31.34
CA THR A 64 -5.67 -28.52 -30.57
C THR A 64 -4.52 -27.51 -30.68
N ALA A 65 -4.36 -26.86 -31.84
CA ALA A 65 -3.32 -25.85 -32.02
C ALA A 65 -3.64 -24.58 -31.23
N HIS A 66 -4.91 -24.14 -31.27
CA HIS A 66 -5.35 -22.95 -30.55
C HIS A 66 -5.40 -23.16 -29.02
N ILE A 67 -5.78 -24.36 -28.57
CA ILE A 67 -5.79 -24.73 -27.14
C ILE A 67 -4.40 -24.56 -26.51
N LEU A 68 -3.33 -24.96 -27.20
CA LEU A 68 -1.97 -24.84 -26.68
C LEU A 68 -1.55 -23.38 -26.47
N ASP A 69 -1.87 -22.51 -27.42
CA ASP A 69 -1.59 -21.08 -27.33
C ASP A 69 -2.40 -20.42 -26.20
N LEU A 70 -3.70 -20.71 -26.11
CA LEU A 70 -4.56 -20.18 -25.05
C LEU A 70 -4.14 -20.61 -23.64
N ARG A 71 -3.58 -21.82 -23.48
CA ARG A 71 -3.00 -22.27 -22.20
C ARG A 71 -1.81 -21.44 -21.78
N ASP A 72 -0.90 -21.12 -22.70
CA ASP A 72 0.24 -20.23 -22.41
C ASP A 72 -0.24 -18.81 -22.08
N GLN A 73 -1.21 -18.28 -22.83
CA GLN A 73 -1.81 -16.98 -22.54
C GLN A 73 -2.47 -16.93 -21.15
N LEU A 74 -3.23 -17.97 -20.79
CA LEU A 74 -3.86 -18.08 -19.48
C LEU A 74 -2.82 -18.12 -18.35
N GLU A 75 -1.72 -18.86 -18.53
CA GLU A 75 -0.66 -18.91 -17.52
C GLU A 75 0.07 -17.57 -17.36
N ARG A 76 0.32 -16.86 -18.47
CA ARG A 76 0.85 -15.49 -18.43
C ARG A 76 -0.11 -14.54 -17.72
N ALA A 77 -1.41 -14.62 -18.00
CA ALA A 77 -2.43 -13.81 -17.34
C ALA A 77 -2.45 -14.07 -15.83
N ARG A 78 -2.42 -15.35 -15.41
CA ARG A 78 -2.33 -15.74 -13.99
C ARG A 78 -1.08 -15.22 -13.32
N THR A 79 0.07 -15.34 -13.98
CA THR A 79 1.35 -14.82 -13.48
C THR A 79 1.27 -13.31 -13.24
N MET A 80 0.68 -12.55 -14.18
CA MET A 80 0.53 -11.11 -14.04
C MET A 80 -0.46 -10.73 -12.95
N TYR A 81 -1.60 -11.42 -12.85
CA TYR A 81 -2.54 -11.26 -11.74
C TYR A 81 -1.86 -11.48 -10.38
N CYS A 82 -1.08 -12.55 -10.22
CA CYS A 82 -0.34 -12.84 -9.00
C CYS A 82 0.66 -11.74 -8.63
N LYS A 83 1.38 -11.17 -9.61
CA LYS A 83 2.29 -10.04 -9.37
C LYS A 83 1.53 -8.83 -8.83
N VAL A 84 0.40 -8.47 -9.44
CA VAL A 84 -0.43 -7.34 -9.00
C VAL A 84 -1.04 -7.58 -7.63
N LEU A 85 -1.54 -8.79 -7.37
CA LEU A 85 -2.09 -9.18 -6.06
C LEU A 85 -1.04 -9.06 -4.96
N ASN A 86 0.17 -9.58 -5.19
CA ASN A 86 1.26 -9.49 -4.23
C ASN A 86 1.66 -8.04 -3.94
N ALA A 87 1.75 -7.20 -4.98
CA ALA A 87 2.01 -5.77 -4.82
C ALA A 87 0.91 -5.06 -4.01
N TYR A 88 -0.36 -5.37 -4.27
CA TYR A 88 -1.50 -4.83 -3.53
C TYR A 88 -1.46 -5.21 -2.04
N LEU A 89 -1.16 -6.48 -1.74
CA LEU A 89 -1.04 -6.96 -0.36
C LEU A 89 0.14 -6.29 0.36
N ALA A 90 1.28 -6.13 -0.32
CA ALA A 90 2.45 -5.46 0.24
C ALA A 90 2.17 -3.99 0.58
N ILE A 91 1.52 -3.24 -0.32
CA ILE A 91 1.13 -1.85 -0.06
C ILE A 91 0.10 -1.74 1.06
N THR A 92 -0.89 -2.64 1.10
CA THR A 92 -1.89 -2.66 2.17
C THR A 92 -1.25 -2.89 3.55
N ARG A 93 -0.25 -3.79 3.60
CA ARG A 93 0.55 -3.98 4.81
C ARG A 93 1.34 -2.72 5.17
N ARG A 94 2.00 -2.08 4.21
CA ARG A 94 2.77 -0.85 4.44
C ARG A 94 1.90 0.31 4.95
N ILE A 95 0.67 0.43 4.45
CA ILE A 95 -0.33 1.40 4.96
C ILE A 95 -0.59 1.17 6.46
N ASN A 96 -0.78 -0.08 6.88
CA ASN A 96 -1.02 -0.40 8.28
C ASN A 96 0.20 -0.12 9.15
N GLU A 97 1.40 -0.42 8.65
CA GLU A 97 2.67 -0.10 9.34
C GLU A 97 2.83 1.41 9.52
N GLU A 98 2.62 2.21 8.47
CA GLU A 98 2.73 3.67 8.53
C GLU A 98 1.68 4.28 9.48
N ARG A 99 0.45 3.76 9.48
CA ARG A 99 -0.59 4.17 10.46
C ARG A 99 -0.15 3.91 11.90
N GLN A 100 0.44 2.74 12.17
CA GLN A 100 0.93 2.41 13.50
C GLN A 100 2.13 3.29 13.89
N GLU A 101 3.03 3.59 12.97
CA GLU A 101 4.16 4.50 13.20
C GLU A 101 3.68 5.91 13.57
N ILE A 102 2.70 6.46 12.83
CA ILE A 102 2.08 7.75 13.15
C ILE A 102 1.44 7.74 14.55
N LEU A 103 0.67 6.71 14.88
CA LEU A 103 0.03 6.59 16.19
C LEU A 103 1.06 6.52 17.33
N ARG A 104 2.15 5.75 17.15
CA ARG A 104 3.22 5.66 18.15
C ARG A 104 3.91 7.01 18.35
N ALA A 105 4.20 7.73 17.27
CA ALA A 105 4.81 9.07 17.34
C ALA A 105 3.91 10.06 18.09
N GLN A 106 2.60 10.05 17.83
CA GLN A 106 1.62 10.88 18.55
C GLN A 106 1.58 10.55 20.05
N MET A 107 1.50 9.26 20.42
CA MET A 107 1.50 8.85 21.82
C MET A 107 2.79 9.23 22.56
N GLU A 108 3.94 9.20 21.87
CA GLU A 108 5.21 9.61 22.45
C GLU A 108 5.27 11.14 22.66
N LEU A 109 4.75 11.92 21.70
CA LEU A 109 4.62 13.36 21.86
C LEU A 109 3.73 13.72 23.05
N ASP A 110 2.55 13.09 23.16
CA ASP A 110 1.60 13.30 24.26
C ASP A 110 2.22 12.96 25.63
N ARG A 111 3.03 11.89 25.69
CA ARG A 111 3.78 11.54 26.90
C ARG A 111 4.79 12.62 27.28
N ARG A 112 5.55 13.14 26.31
CA ARG A 112 6.58 14.17 26.54
C ARG A 112 5.97 15.50 26.97
N THR A 113 4.85 15.90 26.37
CA THR A 113 4.13 17.14 26.73
C THR A 113 3.42 17.01 28.08
N GLY A 114 2.80 15.85 28.38
CA GLY A 114 2.18 15.57 29.67
C GLY A 114 3.16 15.55 30.85
N LEU A 115 4.41 15.14 30.62
CA LEU A 115 5.49 15.21 31.62
C LEU A 115 6.05 16.62 31.80
N SER A 116 5.94 17.50 30.79
CA SER A 116 6.46 18.88 30.83
C SER A 116 5.56 19.86 31.60
N GLY A 117 4.31 19.48 31.92
CA GLY A 117 3.35 20.33 32.64
C GLY A 117 3.23 20.05 34.15
N ALA A 118 3.99 19.08 34.67
CA ALA A 118 3.90 18.61 36.07
C ALA A 118 5.06 19.06 36.97
N ALA A 119 5.82 20.10 36.59
CA ALA A 119 6.98 20.61 37.33
C ALA A 119 6.81 22.08 37.73
#